data_AF-A0A9D2HLU6-F1
#
_entry.id   AF-A0A9D2HLU6-F1
#
_cell.length_a   1.000
_cell.length_b   1.000
_cell.length_c   1.000
_cell.angle_alpha   90.00
_cell.angle_beta   90.00
_cell.angle_gamma   90.00
#
_symmetry.space_group_name_H-M   'P 1'
#
loop_
_entity.id
_entity.type
_entity.pdbx_description
1 polymer ?
#
loop_
_entity_poly.entity_id
_entity_poly.type
_entity_poly.pdbx_seq_one_letter_code
_entity_poly.pdbx_strand_id
1 'polypeptide(L)'
;MKNSQGVMSGTLCLSLVAVVYCVWTAFGNDVNVCITEGCGLYQDTTVGGVSLWWIGAVAFAVLALLALVGAVRVGRILAGLALIGDILLLLLMAATAPCISCLGAAIFFAGVYACFRHTDIAQQGKGATGRRSLLVLCWLVLFLINAGASARQAASLWSISNPSGAPSVRVFYSPSCAACRQAIEALSGKVEAAFYPVAETPEDVFRIAAMREAVERGSSMTEALEVALKAENPGDLAVLSPDMLWLRLRILRNKAHVYLSGSQAVPFIEFHGLPSMLAQKPQRAPEPASSRPSAASLPLEPVTGGITPRNGAPGREAAAGQEGLSLDDPIAGSCGGLTPCPE
;
A
#
# COMPACT_ATOMS: atom_id res chain seq x y z
N MET A 1 27.62 55.10 13.57
CA MET A 1 26.51 54.14 13.80
C MET A 1 27.03 52.76 13.48
N LYS A 2 27.31 51.94 14.49
CA LYS A 2 27.91 50.62 14.34
C LYS A 2 26.76 49.64 14.04
N ASN A 3 26.56 49.31 12.76
CA ASN A 3 25.65 48.24 12.37
C ASN A 3 26.25 46.93 12.89
N SER A 4 25.84 46.48 14.07
CA SER A 4 26.03 45.09 14.47
C SER A 4 25.16 44.26 13.54
N GLN A 5 25.72 43.87 12.39
CA GLN A 5 25.22 42.81 11.53
C GLN A 5 25.30 41.51 12.34
N GLY A 6 24.31 41.27 13.19
CA GLY A 6 24.19 40.03 13.93
C GLY A 6 23.90 38.91 12.94
N VAL A 7 24.85 37.99 12.80
CA VAL A 7 24.64 36.75 12.05
C VAL A 7 23.38 36.07 12.56
N MET A 8 22.48 35.70 11.65
CA MET A 8 21.24 34.99 11.99
C MET A 8 21.55 33.51 12.26
N SER A 9 22.20 33.22 13.38
CA SER A 9 22.75 31.90 13.68
C SER A 9 21.73 30.76 13.52
N GLY A 10 20.49 30.97 13.97
CA GLY A 10 19.40 29.98 13.82
C GLY A 10 19.02 29.72 12.36
N THR A 11 18.79 30.77 11.56
CA THR A 11 18.45 30.65 10.13
C THR A 11 19.59 30.04 9.33
N LEU A 12 20.83 30.41 9.66
CA LEU A 12 22.03 29.89 9.05
C LEU A 12 22.16 28.38 9.28
N CYS A 13 22.08 27.96 10.55
CA CYS A 13 22.16 26.54 10.91
C CYS A 13 21.08 25.72 10.20
N LEU A 14 19.82 26.19 10.22
CA LEU A 14 18.72 25.52 9.54
C LEU A 14 18.94 25.41 8.03
N SER A 15 19.41 26.48 7.39
CA SER A 15 19.69 26.49 5.95
C SER A 15 20.84 25.55 5.59
N LEU A 16 21.90 25.48 6.40
CA LEU A 16 23.02 24.56 6.17
C LEU A 16 22.59 23.09 6.31
N VAL A 17 21.78 22.77 7.33
CA VAL A 17 21.20 21.43 7.47
C VAL A 17 20.34 21.08 6.25
N ALA A 18 19.56 22.03 5.76
CA ALA A 18 18.75 21.84 4.54
C ALA A 18 19.61 21.62 3.29
N VAL A 19 20.74 22.34 3.13
CA VAL A 19 21.71 22.07 2.05
C VAL A 19 22.23 20.64 2.15
N VAL A 20 22.68 20.22 3.33
CA VAL A 20 23.19 18.86 3.55
C VAL A 20 22.10 17.83 3.23
N TYR A 21 20.86 18.07 3.64
CA TYR A 21 19.72 17.21 3.34
C TYR A 21 19.45 17.09 1.83
N CYS A 22 19.45 18.20 1.09
CA CYS A 22 19.26 18.20 -0.36
C CYS A 22 20.41 17.50 -1.09
N VAL A 23 21.66 17.77 -0.71
CA VAL A 23 22.85 17.14 -1.29
C VAL A 23 22.85 15.64 -0.99
N TRP A 24 22.57 15.25 0.26
CA TRP A 24 22.46 13.85 0.65
C TRP A 24 21.42 13.11 -0.19
N THR A 25 20.25 13.71 -0.39
CA THR A 25 19.18 13.08 -1.16
C THR A 25 19.48 13.05 -2.66
N ALA A 26 20.23 14.03 -3.18
CA ALA A 26 20.65 14.07 -4.59
C ALA A 26 21.57 12.91 -4.98
N PHE A 27 22.34 12.36 -4.03
CA PHE A 27 23.26 11.25 -4.31
C PHE A 27 22.56 9.89 -4.47
N GLY A 28 21.24 9.81 -4.28
CA GLY A 28 20.48 8.59 -4.50
C GLY A 28 20.83 7.54 -3.46
N ASN A 29 20.04 7.47 -2.39
CA ASN A 29 20.27 6.49 -1.34
C ASN A 29 19.39 5.27 -1.60
N ASP A 30 19.99 4.11 -1.92
CA ASP A 30 19.32 2.80 -2.02
C ASP A 30 18.76 2.31 -0.66
N VAL A 31 18.99 3.07 0.42
CA VAL A 31 18.61 2.70 1.78
C VAL A 31 17.19 3.19 2.03
N ASN A 32 16.19 2.34 1.73
CA ASN A 32 14.89 2.07 2.39
C ASN A 32 14.06 3.19 3.07
N VAL A 33 14.41 4.47 2.99
CA VAL A 33 13.67 5.59 3.62
C VAL A 33 12.47 6.01 2.79
N CYS A 34 12.44 5.59 1.53
CA CYS A 34 11.39 5.87 0.58
C CYS A 34 10.34 4.76 0.53
N ILE A 35 9.49 4.74 1.54
CA ILE A 35 8.35 3.81 1.67
C ILE A 35 7.19 4.22 0.73
N THR A 36 7.21 5.44 0.19
CA THR A 36 6.15 5.96 -0.69
C THR A 36 6.49 5.84 -2.16
N GLU A 37 5.48 5.54 -2.99
CA GLU A 37 5.62 5.43 -4.44
C GLU A 37 6.14 6.74 -5.08
N GLY A 38 5.84 7.89 -4.48
CA GLY A 38 6.29 9.19 -4.98
C GLY A 38 7.79 9.40 -4.88
N CYS A 39 8.51 8.70 -3.99
CA CYS A 39 9.95 8.88 -3.88
C CYS A 39 10.72 8.55 -5.16
N GLY A 40 10.39 7.43 -5.82
CA GLY A 40 11.02 7.06 -7.10
C GLY A 40 10.72 8.08 -8.19
N LEU A 41 9.51 8.65 -8.20
CA LEU A 41 9.11 9.65 -9.18
C LEU A 41 9.92 10.95 -9.06
N TYR A 42 10.13 11.46 -7.85
CA TYR A 42 10.80 12.75 -7.62
C TYR A 42 12.32 12.67 -7.49
N GLN A 43 12.89 11.47 -7.34
CA GLN A 43 14.34 11.27 -7.32
C GLN A 43 14.98 11.62 -8.67
N ASP A 44 14.36 11.20 -9.77
CA ASP A 44 14.87 11.39 -11.13
C ASP A 44 14.26 12.61 -11.85
N THR A 45 13.39 13.36 -11.18
CA THR A 45 12.77 14.54 -11.78
C THR A 45 13.79 15.65 -11.98
N THR A 46 13.97 16.06 -13.25
CA THR A 46 14.82 17.18 -13.64
C THR A 46 13.98 18.33 -14.21
N VAL A 47 14.37 19.56 -13.88
CA VAL A 47 13.77 20.78 -14.45
C VAL A 47 14.86 21.45 -15.28
N GLY A 48 14.70 21.45 -16.61
CA GLY A 48 15.70 21.99 -17.52
C GLY A 48 17.05 21.25 -17.49
N GLY A 49 17.04 19.95 -17.18
CA GLY A 49 18.25 19.11 -17.09
C GLY A 49 18.99 19.17 -15.75
N VAL A 50 18.51 19.98 -14.79
CA VAL A 50 19.05 20.04 -13.42
C VAL A 50 18.12 19.28 -12.48
N SER A 51 18.67 18.44 -11.58
CA SER A 51 17.85 17.72 -10.62
C SER A 51 17.17 18.69 -9.64
N LEU A 52 15.94 18.35 -9.24
CA LEU A 52 15.17 19.14 -8.28
C LEU A 52 15.95 19.32 -6.96
N TRP A 53 16.74 18.32 -6.56
CA TRP A 53 17.56 18.33 -5.36
C TRP A 53 18.72 19.34 -5.43
N TRP A 54 19.39 19.47 -6.59
CA TRP A 54 20.41 20.49 -6.79
C TRP A 54 19.82 21.91 -6.78
N ILE A 55 18.62 22.08 -7.34
CA ILE A 55 17.88 23.35 -7.25
C ILE A 55 17.59 23.71 -5.79
N GLY A 56 17.11 22.75 -4.99
CA GLY A 56 16.89 22.93 -3.55
C GLY A 56 18.18 23.28 -2.80
N ALA A 57 19.28 22.55 -3.07
CA ALA A 57 20.58 22.81 -2.44
C ALA A 57 21.09 24.22 -2.73
N VAL A 58 21.01 24.67 -3.99
CA VAL A 58 21.40 26.04 -4.38
C VAL A 58 20.50 27.07 -3.69
N ALA A 59 19.18 26.85 -3.66
CA ALA A 59 18.24 27.75 -2.99
C ALA A 59 18.57 27.92 -1.50
N PHE A 60 18.80 26.83 -0.77
CA PHE A 60 19.19 26.88 0.64
C PHE A 60 20.57 27.48 0.86
N ALA A 61 21.54 27.24 -0.04
CA ALA A 61 22.86 27.85 0.04
C ALA A 61 22.80 29.38 -0.12
N VAL A 62 21.98 29.88 -1.05
CA VAL A 62 21.75 31.32 -1.21
C VAL A 62 21.07 31.91 0.04
N LEU A 63 20.08 31.22 0.62
CA LEU A 63 19.44 31.65 1.87
C LEU A 63 20.40 31.65 3.07
N ALA A 64 21.31 30.67 3.15
CA ALA A 64 22.37 30.63 4.15
C ALA A 64 23.32 31.83 4.01
N LEU A 65 23.70 32.19 2.78
CA LEU A 65 24.54 33.37 2.52
C LEU A 65 23.84 34.67 2.92
N LEU A 66 22.54 34.80 2.63
CA LEU A 66 21.75 35.96 3.05
C LEU A 66 21.62 36.05 4.58
N ALA A 67 21.54 34.91 5.28
CA ALA A 67 21.56 34.83 6.74
C ALA A 67 22.93 35.23 7.34
N LEU A 68 24.03 34.89 6.66
CA LEU A 68 25.40 35.31 7.04
C LEU A 68 25.59 36.82 6.91
N VAL A 69 25.16 37.40 5.79
CA VAL A 69 25.27 38.85 5.52
C VAL A 69 24.27 39.67 6.35
N GLY A 70 23.27 39.02 6.96
CA GLY A 70 22.21 39.68 7.72
C GLY A 70 21.22 40.44 6.84
N ALA A 71 21.06 40.04 5.57
CA ALA A 71 20.18 40.68 4.58
C ALA A 71 18.72 40.25 4.78
N VAL A 72 18.14 40.56 5.94
CA VAL A 72 16.84 40.01 6.42
C VAL A 72 15.68 40.22 5.43
N ARG A 73 15.52 41.43 4.87
CA ARG A 73 14.41 41.75 3.95
C ARG A 73 14.51 40.98 2.64
N VAL A 74 15.71 40.92 2.05
CA VAL A 74 15.98 40.18 0.81
C VAL A 74 15.83 38.68 1.07
N GLY A 75 16.36 38.19 2.18
CA GLY A 75 16.19 36.81 2.64
C GLY A 75 14.72 36.43 2.81
N ARG A 76 13.89 37.31 3.38
CA ARG A 76 12.44 37.07 3.51
C ARG A 76 11.74 36.99 2.16
N ILE A 77 12.06 37.87 1.21
CA ILE A 77 11.45 37.85 -0.13
C ILE A 77 11.85 36.58 -0.86
N LEU A 78 13.15 36.24 -0.86
CA LEU A 78 13.65 35.06 -1.56
C LEU A 78 13.15 33.76 -0.92
N ALA A 79 13.12 33.68 0.41
CA ALA A 79 12.51 32.55 1.11
C ALA A 79 11.00 32.44 0.84
N GLY A 80 10.32 33.58 0.67
CA GLY A 80 8.92 33.60 0.25
C GLY A 80 8.71 33.05 -1.16
N LEU A 81 9.58 33.41 -2.12
CA LEU A 81 9.56 32.85 -3.47
C LEU A 81 9.87 31.35 -3.48
N ALA A 82 10.86 30.92 -2.69
CA ALA A 82 11.18 29.50 -2.53
C ALA A 82 9.99 28.73 -1.94
N LEU A 83 9.31 29.29 -0.94
CA LEU A 83 8.11 28.68 -0.34
C LEU A 83 6.92 28.66 -1.30
N ILE A 84 6.80 29.61 -2.25
CA ILE A 84 5.83 29.51 -3.35
C ILE A 84 6.18 28.34 -4.26
N GLY A 85 7.46 28.19 -4.62
CA GLY A 85 7.93 27.03 -5.38
C GLY A 85 7.59 25.71 -4.69
N ASP A 86 7.80 25.62 -3.38
CA ASP A 86 7.45 24.47 -2.56
C ASP A 86 5.93 24.23 -2.50
N ILE A 87 5.10 25.28 -2.41
CA ILE A 87 3.63 25.17 -2.51
C ILE A 87 3.21 24.57 -3.86
N LEU A 88 3.83 24.98 -4.96
CA LEU A 88 3.57 24.40 -6.29
C LEU A 88 3.98 22.93 -6.33
N LEU A 89 5.10 22.57 -5.69
CA LEU A 89 5.54 21.18 -5.57
C LEU A 89 4.56 20.35 -4.72
N LEU A 90 4.08 20.88 -3.60
CA LEU A 90 3.07 20.21 -2.77
C LEU A 90 1.73 20.05 -3.48
N LEU A 91 1.33 21.01 -4.33
CA LEU A 91 0.16 20.88 -5.20
C LEU A 91 0.36 19.76 -6.22
N LEU A 92 1.54 19.70 -6.85
CA LEU A 92 1.88 18.63 -7.78
C LEU A 92 1.86 17.27 -7.08
N MET A 93 2.42 17.16 -5.88
CA MET A 93 2.41 15.93 -5.08
C MET A 93 0.99 15.51 -4.70
N ALA A 94 0.12 16.47 -4.37
CA ALA A 94 -1.28 16.19 -4.05
C ALA A 94 -2.05 15.66 -5.27
N ALA A 95 -1.64 16.04 -6.49
CA ALA A 95 -2.23 15.58 -7.75
C ALA A 95 -1.63 14.27 -8.28
N THR A 96 -0.44 13.88 -7.81
CA THR A 96 0.31 12.73 -8.34
C THR A 96 0.54 11.69 -7.25
N ALA A 97 1.70 11.72 -6.59
CA ALA A 97 2.05 10.84 -5.50
C ALA A 97 2.82 11.61 -4.41
N PRO A 98 2.57 11.33 -3.12
CA PRO A 98 3.29 11.99 -2.05
C PRO A 98 4.72 11.41 -1.89
N CYS A 99 5.66 12.28 -1.56
CA CYS A 99 7.08 11.95 -1.35
C CYS A 99 7.51 12.44 0.04
N ILE A 100 7.91 11.50 0.90
CA ILE A 100 8.37 11.81 2.26
C ILE A 100 9.61 12.71 2.24
N SER A 101 10.52 12.48 1.28
CA SER A 101 11.73 13.29 1.17
C SER A 101 11.42 14.75 0.77
N CYS A 102 10.45 14.94 -0.14
CA CYS A 102 9.98 16.28 -0.49
C CYS A 102 9.27 16.97 0.68
N LEU A 103 8.52 16.22 1.50
CA LEU A 103 7.93 16.77 2.74
C LEU A 103 9.00 17.21 3.74
N GLY A 104 10.11 16.47 3.84
CA GLY A 104 11.27 16.89 4.64
C GLY A 104 11.83 18.24 4.16
N ALA A 105 12.07 18.37 2.86
CA ALA A 105 12.51 19.63 2.24
C ALA A 105 11.50 20.78 2.46
N ALA A 106 10.20 20.51 2.36
CA ALA A 106 9.13 21.47 2.58
C ALA A 106 9.18 22.07 4.00
N ILE A 107 9.45 21.25 5.02
CA ILE A 107 9.62 21.72 6.41
C ILE A 107 10.78 22.71 6.50
N PHE A 108 11.90 22.44 5.81
CA PHE A 108 13.04 23.35 5.79
C PHE A 108 12.69 24.69 5.13
N PHE A 109 11.99 24.69 3.99
CA PHE A 109 11.55 25.94 3.34
C PHE A 109 10.63 26.77 4.24
N ALA A 110 9.64 26.13 4.86
CA ALA A 110 8.72 26.80 5.78
C ALA A 110 9.44 27.34 7.02
N GLY A 111 10.36 26.56 7.59
CA GLY A 111 11.17 26.96 8.75
C GLY A 111 12.07 28.16 8.44
N VAL A 112 12.82 28.12 7.33
CA VAL A 112 13.70 29.22 6.92
C VAL A 112 12.90 30.50 6.65
N TYR A 113 11.76 30.39 5.95
CA TYR A 113 10.85 31.54 5.76
C TYR A 113 10.32 32.09 7.09
N ALA A 114 9.90 31.22 8.01
CA ALA A 114 9.41 31.63 9.32
C ALA A 114 10.50 32.36 10.12
N CYS A 115 11.75 31.89 10.08
CA CYS A 115 12.88 32.55 10.74
C CYS A 115 13.16 33.95 10.16
N PHE A 116 13.28 34.09 8.83
CA PHE A 116 13.48 35.40 8.19
C PHE A 116 12.32 36.37 8.47
N ARG A 117 11.10 35.85 8.47
CA ARG A 117 9.89 36.63 8.77
C ARG A 117 9.86 37.09 10.22
N HIS A 118 10.20 36.22 11.17
CA HIS A 118 10.24 36.56 12.59
C HIS A 118 11.27 37.67 12.85
N THR A 119 12.44 37.59 12.23
CA THR A 119 13.47 38.62 12.38
C THR A 119 13.12 39.94 11.68
N ASP A 120 12.44 39.90 10.53
CA ASP A 120 11.98 41.15 9.86
C ASP A 120 10.93 41.86 10.72
N ILE A 121 9.99 41.12 11.31
CA ILE A 121 8.99 41.66 12.24
C ILE A 121 9.66 42.23 13.50
N ALA A 122 10.64 41.50 14.07
CA ALA A 122 11.38 41.96 15.23
C ALA A 122 12.16 43.27 14.96
N GLN A 123 12.69 43.44 13.74
CA GLN A 123 13.35 44.67 13.31
C GLN A 123 12.38 45.84 13.05
N GLN A 124 11.10 45.56 12.74
CA GLN A 124 10.09 46.58 12.47
C GLN A 124 9.43 47.18 13.73
N GLY A 125 9.74 46.65 14.93
CA GLY A 125 9.31 47.23 16.21
C GLY A 125 7.88 46.86 16.66
N LYS A 126 7.50 47.31 17.87
CA LYS A 126 6.32 46.88 18.66
C LYS A 126 4.92 47.14 18.04
N GLY A 127 4.83 47.65 16.81
CA GLY A 127 3.56 47.98 16.14
C GLY A 127 3.16 47.02 15.01
N ALA A 128 4.05 46.12 14.57
CA ALA A 128 3.75 45.15 13.53
C ALA A 128 2.92 44.00 14.12
N THR A 129 1.60 44.12 14.09
CA THR A 129 0.71 43.00 14.41
C THR A 129 1.01 41.84 13.48
N GLY A 130 1.29 40.68 14.07
CA GLY A 130 1.63 39.44 13.35
C GLY A 130 0.44 38.93 12.52
N ARG A 131 0.20 39.56 11.37
CA ARG A 131 -0.82 39.12 10.41
C ARG A 131 -0.54 37.67 10.03
N ARG A 132 -1.52 36.77 10.09
CA ARG A 132 -1.30 35.38 9.66
C ARG A 132 -0.84 35.38 8.19
N SER A 133 0.29 34.74 7.90
CA SER A 133 0.80 34.66 6.53
C SER A 133 -0.07 33.69 5.74
N LEU A 134 -0.87 34.20 4.80
CA LEU A 134 -1.69 33.36 3.91
C LEU A 134 -0.85 32.29 3.22
N LEU A 135 0.41 32.62 2.91
CA LEU A 135 1.38 31.72 2.32
C LEU A 135 1.69 30.50 3.21
N VAL A 136 1.86 30.73 4.52
CA VAL A 136 2.13 29.65 5.49
C VAL A 136 0.87 28.84 5.75
N LEU A 137 -0.31 29.48 5.72
CA LEU A 137 -1.58 28.78 5.85
C LEU A 137 -1.84 27.86 4.65
N CYS A 138 -1.66 28.35 3.42
CA CYS A 138 -1.78 27.56 2.21
C CYS A 138 -0.79 26.39 2.20
N TRP A 139 0.48 26.67 2.52
CA TRP A 139 1.51 25.65 2.68
C TRP A 139 1.11 24.60 3.73
N LEU A 140 0.65 25.00 4.91
CA LEU A 140 0.29 24.09 6.00
C LEU A 140 -0.84 23.15 5.58
N VAL A 141 -1.88 23.66 4.91
CA VAL A 141 -2.99 22.84 4.40
C VAL A 141 -2.47 21.78 3.43
N LEU A 142 -1.68 22.20 2.43
CA LEU A 142 -1.13 21.28 1.43
C LEU A 142 -0.15 20.27 2.03
N PHE A 143 0.69 20.71 2.96
CA PHE A 143 1.60 19.86 3.70
C PHE A 143 0.84 18.79 4.48
N LEU A 144 -0.23 19.15 5.20
CA LEU A 144 -1.04 18.19 5.95
C LEU A 144 -1.75 17.18 5.05
N ILE A 145 -2.25 17.61 3.89
CA ILE A 145 -2.85 16.71 2.89
C ILE A 145 -1.83 15.67 2.43
N ASN A 146 -0.64 16.11 2.02
CA ASN A 146 0.41 15.23 1.52
C ASN A 146 1.02 14.35 2.63
N ALA A 147 1.18 14.89 3.84
CA ALA A 147 1.64 14.12 5.01
C ALA A 147 0.62 13.06 5.40
N GLY A 148 -0.68 13.37 5.36
CA GLY A 148 -1.75 12.39 5.59
C GLY A 148 -1.77 11.30 4.52
N ALA A 149 -1.61 11.67 3.25
CA ALA A 149 -1.49 10.71 2.15
C ALA A 149 -0.25 9.82 2.29
N SER A 150 0.90 10.39 2.67
CA SER A 150 2.13 9.65 2.95
C SER A 150 1.96 8.69 4.13
N ALA A 151 1.34 9.15 5.21
CA ALA A 151 1.05 8.32 6.38
C ALA A 151 0.14 7.15 6.02
N ARG A 152 -0.84 7.37 5.14
CA ARG A 152 -1.71 6.30 4.63
C ARG A 152 -0.93 5.24 3.85
N GLN A 153 0.05 5.64 3.04
CA GLN A 153 0.90 4.72 2.25
C GLN A 153 1.92 3.99 3.12
N ALA A 154 2.58 4.70 4.04
CA ALA A 154 3.59 4.13 4.92
C ALA A 154 3.00 3.17 5.96
N ALA A 155 1.72 3.34 6.26
CA ALA A 155 1.05 2.48 7.19
C ALA A 155 0.69 1.16 6.47
N SER A 156 1.48 0.14 6.74
CA SER A 156 1.27 -1.22 6.24
C SER A 156 -0.05 -1.81 6.73
N LEU A 157 -0.65 -2.68 5.93
CA LEU A 157 -1.78 -3.51 6.36
C LEU A 157 -1.34 -4.38 7.54
N TRP A 158 -2.24 -4.60 8.49
CA TRP A 158 -1.93 -5.38 9.68
C TRP A 158 -2.42 -6.81 9.51
N SER A 159 -1.49 -7.75 9.38
CA SER A 159 -1.79 -9.18 9.47
C SER A 159 -1.70 -9.66 10.91
N ILE A 160 -2.57 -10.60 11.26
CA ILE A 160 -2.56 -11.27 12.57
C ILE A 160 -1.52 -12.39 12.60
N SER A 161 -1.33 -13.08 11.47
CA SER A 161 -0.19 -13.96 11.26
C SER A 161 0.99 -13.08 10.86
N ASN A 162 2.15 -13.30 11.47
CA ASN A 162 3.39 -12.62 11.09
C ASN A 162 4.13 -13.55 10.12
N PRO A 163 3.91 -13.45 8.79
CA PRO A 163 4.53 -14.36 7.86
C PRO A 163 6.01 -13.99 7.77
N SER A 164 6.88 -15.00 7.74
CA SER A 164 8.33 -14.83 7.55
C SER A 164 8.67 -14.39 6.12
N GLY A 165 8.22 -13.21 5.68
CA GLY A 165 8.46 -12.69 4.32
C GLY A 165 7.23 -12.03 3.68
N ALA A 166 7.31 -11.76 2.38
CA ALA A 166 6.19 -11.25 1.59
C ALA A 166 5.25 -12.42 1.23
N PRO A 167 4.05 -12.50 1.83
CA PRO A 167 3.15 -13.63 1.63
C PRO A 167 2.62 -13.67 0.19
N SER A 168 2.60 -14.86 -0.41
CA SER A 168 2.05 -15.07 -1.77
C SER A 168 0.52 -14.88 -1.83
N VAL A 169 -0.16 -15.08 -0.70
CA VAL A 169 -1.62 -14.95 -0.57
C VAL A 169 -1.96 -14.09 0.64
N ARG A 170 -2.79 -13.06 0.44
CA ARG A 170 -3.38 -12.27 1.52
C ARG A 170 -4.85 -12.62 1.64
N VAL A 171 -5.27 -13.01 2.84
CA VAL A 171 -6.66 -13.42 3.13
C VAL A 171 -7.27 -12.43 4.10
N PHE A 172 -8.22 -11.64 3.62
CA PHE A 172 -9.03 -10.74 4.45
C PHE A 172 -10.27 -11.47 4.94
N TYR A 173 -10.49 -11.50 6.26
CA TYR A 173 -11.50 -12.37 6.85
C TYR A 173 -12.19 -11.74 8.07
N SER A 174 -13.43 -12.13 8.34
CA SER A 174 -14.12 -11.90 9.62
C SER A 174 -14.34 -13.23 10.36
N PRO A 175 -14.15 -13.30 11.69
CA PRO A 175 -14.50 -14.48 12.49
C PRO A 175 -15.99 -14.87 12.42
N SER A 176 -16.88 -13.91 12.25
CA SER A 176 -18.33 -14.16 12.16
C SER A 176 -18.76 -14.80 10.84
N CYS A 177 -18.02 -14.58 9.75
CA CYS A 177 -18.35 -15.08 8.42
C CYS A 177 -18.06 -16.59 8.28
N ALA A 178 -19.07 -17.39 7.93
CA ALA A 178 -18.92 -18.84 7.79
C ALA A 178 -17.94 -19.25 6.66
N ALA A 179 -17.99 -18.56 5.52
CA ALA A 179 -17.06 -18.80 4.41
C ALA A 179 -15.61 -18.44 4.79
N CYS A 180 -15.42 -17.40 5.61
CA CYS A 180 -14.10 -17.05 6.15
C CYS A 180 -13.53 -18.16 7.03
N ARG A 181 -14.36 -18.81 7.87
CA ARG A 181 -13.93 -19.91 8.73
C ARG A 181 -13.43 -21.10 7.90
N GLN A 182 -14.18 -21.48 6.87
CA GLN A 182 -13.78 -22.54 5.94
C GLN A 182 -12.48 -22.19 5.20
N ALA A 183 -12.31 -20.94 4.79
CA ALA A 183 -11.08 -20.48 4.13
C ALA A 183 -9.85 -20.57 5.05
N ILE A 184 -10.00 -20.23 6.34
CA ILE A 184 -8.92 -20.36 7.33
C ILE A 184 -8.56 -21.83 7.52
N GLU A 185 -9.53 -22.72 7.70
CA GLU A 185 -9.30 -24.17 7.83
C GLU A 185 -8.64 -24.77 6.56
N ALA A 186 -8.99 -24.25 5.39
CA ALA A 186 -8.42 -24.68 4.13
C ALA A 186 -6.95 -24.22 3.97
N LEU A 187 -6.62 -22.97 4.34
CA LEU A 187 -5.33 -22.33 4.03
C LEU A 187 -4.31 -22.35 5.17
N SER A 188 -4.77 -22.42 6.42
CA SER A 188 -3.94 -22.45 7.62
C SER A 188 -2.97 -23.63 7.58
N GLY A 189 -1.66 -23.34 7.63
CA GLY A 189 -0.60 -24.34 7.63
C GLY A 189 -0.34 -25.05 6.28
N LYS A 190 -1.13 -24.77 5.23
CA LYS A 190 -0.99 -25.40 3.91
C LYS A 190 -0.35 -24.50 2.86
N VAL A 191 -0.51 -23.19 2.99
CA VAL A 191 0.04 -22.18 2.08
C VAL A 191 0.67 -21.06 2.93
N GLU A 192 1.70 -20.40 2.40
CA GLU A 192 2.22 -19.14 2.96
C GLU A 192 1.20 -18.02 2.76
N ALA A 193 0.15 -18.04 3.58
CA ALA A 193 -0.92 -17.08 3.60
C ALA A 193 -0.78 -16.13 4.80
N ALA A 194 -0.95 -14.83 4.53
CA ALA A 194 -1.08 -13.82 5.55
C ALA A 194 -2.56 -13.51 5.79
N PHE A 195 -2.96 -13.55 7.06
CA PHE A 195 -4.34 -13.36 7.45
C PHE A 195 -4.56 -11.94 7.98
N TYR A 196 -5.46 -11.20 7.34
CA TYR A 196 -5.79 -9.81 7.64
C TYR A 196 -7.21 -9.73 8.20
N PRO A 197 -7.38 -9.57 9.53
CA PRO A 197 -8.71 -9.55 10.11
C PRO A 197 -9.48 -8.27 9.73
N VAL A 198 -10.78 -8.43 9.51
CA VAL A 198 -11.79 -7.40 9.19
C VAL A 198 -13.00 -7.62 10.11
N ALA A 199 -13.54 -6.56 10.68
CA ALA A 199 -14.77 -6.63 11.47
C ALA A 199 -16.00 -6.36 10.59
N GLU A 200 -16.91 -7.33 10.51
CA GLU A 200 -18.26 -7.13 9.97
C GLU A 200 -19.20 -6.64 11.07
N THR A 201 -19.06 -7.18 12.28
CA THR A 201 -19.86 -6.79 13.44
C THR A 201 -19.00 -6.18 14.57
N PRO A 202 -19.59 -5.43 15.53
CA PRO A 202 -18.85 -4.92 16.68
C PRO A 202 -18.22 -6.03 17.53
N GLU A 203 -18.86 -7.22 17.61
CA GLU A 203 -18.37 -8.37 18.35
C GLU A 203 -17.08 -8.95 17.74
N ASP A 204 -16.92 -8.84 16.42
CA ASP A 204 -15.72 -9.32 15.72
C ASP A 204 -14.45 -8.69 16.27
N VAL A 205 -14.49 -7.44 16.73
CA VAL A 205 -13.31 -6.76 17.27
C VAL A 205 -12.75 -7.51 18.48
N PHE A 206 -13.62 -8.03 19.35
CA PHE A 206 -13.21 -8.78 20.54
C PHE A 206 -12.75 -10.19 20.18
N ARG A 207 -13.43 -10.84 19.23
CA ARG A 207 -13.01 -12.13 18.68
C ARG A 207 -11.62 -12.04 18.06
N ILE A 208 -11.35 -10.98 17.29
CA ILE A 208 -10.03 -10.71 16.71
C ILE A 208 -8.99 -10.44 17.80
N ALA A 209 -9.34 -9.73 18.88
CA ALA A 209 -8.43 -9.51 20.01
C ALA A 209 -8.03 -10.85 20.68
N ALA A 210 -9.00 -11.71 20.97
CA ALA A 210 -8.76 -13.05 21.53
C ALA A 210 -7.94 -13.94 20.58
N MET A 211 -8.22 -13.85 19.28
CA MET A 211 -7.48 -14.56 18.24
C MET A 211 -6.02 -14.10 18.20
N ARG A 212 -5.78 -12.79 18.29
CA ARG A 212 -4.43 -12.20 18.28
C ARG A 212 -3.61 -12.72 19.45
N GLU A 213 -4.20 -12.73 20.64
CA GLU A 213 -3.53 -13.23 21.85
C GLU A 213 -3.19 -14.73 21.73
N ALA A 214 -4.08 -15.53 21.14
CA ALA A 214 -3.81 -16.94 20.89
C ALA A 214 -2.66 -17.15 19.89
N VAL A 215 -2.61 -16.37 18.80
CA VAL A 215 -1.52 -16.42 17.82
C VAL A 215 -0.20 -15.94 18.43
N GLU A 216 -0.20 -14.88 19.24
CA GLU A 216 0.98 -14.39 19.96
C GLU A 216 1.51 -15.44 20.96
N ARG A 217 0.63 -16.29 21.51
CA ARG A 217 0.99 -17.46 22.33
C ARG A 217 1.49 -18.67 21.53
N GLY A 218 1.54 -18.58 20.20
CA GLY A 218 2.02 -19.63 19.30
C GLY A 218 0.96 -20.62 18.83
N SER A 219 -0.32 -20.39 19.09
CA SER A 219 -1.41 -21.22 18.54
C SER A 219 -1.50 -21.08 17.02
N SER A 220 -1.94 -22.15 16.35
CA SER A 220 -2.23 -22.09 14.92
C SER A 220 -3.42 -21.15 14.64
N MET A 221 -3.55 -20.68 13.40
CA MET A 221 -4.67 -19.81 13.01
C MET A 221 -6.04 -20.48 13.21
N THR A 222 -6.11 -21.80 13.03
CA THR A 222 -7.34 -22.58 13.23
C THR A 222 -7.68 -22.68 14.72
N GLU A 223 -6.70 -22.99 15.57
CA GLU A 223 -6.89 -23.00 17.04
C GLU A 223 -7.27 -21.63 17.58
N ALA A 224 -6.62 -20.58 17.07
CA ALA A 224 -6.91 -19.20 17.46
C ALA A 224 -8.35 -18.79 17.09
N LEU A 225 -8.87 -19.29 15.96
CA LEU A 225 -10.26 -19.07 15.55
C LEU A 225 -11.23 -19.75 16.52
N GLU A 226 -10.95 -20.96 16.98
CA GLU A 226 -11.80 -21.65 17.97
C GLU A 226 -11.86 -20.90 19.31
N VAL A 227 -10.72 -20.35 19.76
CA VAL A 227 -10.66 -19.51 20.97
C VAL A 227 -11.50 -18.24 20.76
N ALA A 228 -11.37 -17.61 19.59
CA ALA A 228 -12.10 -16.39 19.25
C ALA A 228 -13.62 -16.60 19.22
N LEU A 229 -14.11 -17.74 18.73
CA LEU A 229 -15.54 -18.06 18.69
C LEU A 229 -16.16 -18.21 20.08
N LYS A 230 -15.35 -18.53 21.10
CA LYS A 230 -15.76 -18.65 22.50
C LYS A 230 -15.58 -17.35 23.30
N ALA A 231 -14.98 -16.32 22.70
CA ALA A 231 -14.70 -15.06 23.38
C ALA A 231 -15.96 -14.21 23.55
N GLU A 232 -16.19 -13.74 24.77
CA GLU A 232 -17.28 -12.83 25.13
C GLU A 232 -16.80 -11.37 25.19
N ASN A 233 -17.75 -10.44 25.18
CA ASN A 233 -17.47 -9.01 25.18
C ASN A 233 -16.81 -8.58 26.52
N PRO A 234 -15.57 -8.06 26.53
CA PRO A 234 -15.00 -7.44 27.70
C PRO A 234 -15.78 -6.15 27.97
N GLY A 235 -16.50 -6.08 29.09
CA GLY A 235 -17.52 -5.07 29.37
C GLY A 235 -17.17 -3.61 29.04
N ASP A 236 -18.19 -2.75 28.91
CA ASP A 236 -18.19 -1.44 28.24
C ASP A 236 -17.00 -0.49 28.46
N LEU A 237 -16.31 -0.54 29.60
CA LEU A 237 -15.12 0.29 29.88
C LEU A 237 -13.83 -0.24 29.24
N ALA A 238 -13.70 -1.57 29.06
CA ALA A 238 -12.54 -2.19 28.41
C ALA A 238 -12.45 -1.83 26.91
N VAL A 239 -13.60 -1.45 26.33
CA VAL A 239 -13.76 -1.00 24.94
C VAL A 239 -12.97 0.28 24.63
N LEU A 240 -12.76 1.13 25.64
CA LEU A 240 -12.03 2.40 25.53
C LEU A 240 -10.53 2.28 25.81
N SER A 241 -10.04 1.07 26.07
CA SER A 241 -8.62 0.85 26.29
C SER A 241 -7.80 1.24 25.04
N PRO A 242 -6.60 1.83 25.21
CA PRO A 242 -5.78 2.29 24.08
C PRO A 242 -5.41 1.16 23.11
N ASP A 243 -5.20 -0.06 23.60
CA ASP A 243 -4.91 -1.22 22.75
C ASP A 243 -6.13 -1.62 21.91
N MET A 244 -7.35 -1.56 22.45
CA MET A 244 -8.57 -1.81 21.68
C MET A 244 -8.86 -0.73 20.64
N LEU A 245 -8.61 0.54 20.96
CA LEU A 245 -8.70 1.64 19.99
C LEU A 245 -7.69 1.47 18.86
N TRP A 246 -6.47 1.06 19.18
CA TRP A 246 -5.42 0.77 18.22
C TRP A 246 -5.76 -0.42 17.33
N LEU A 247 -6.30 -1.49 17.92
CA LEU A 247 -6.79 -2.65 17.20
C LEU A 247 -7.91 -2.28 16.22
N ARG A 248 -8.88 -1.46 16.67
CA ARG A 248 -9.96 -0.96 15.80
C ARG A 248 -9.43 -0.16 14.62
N LEU A 249 -8.42 0.68 14.82
CA LEU A 249 -7.79 1.42 13.74
C LEU A 249 -7.13 0.47 12.72
N ARG A 250 -6.44 -0.58 13.19
CA ARG A 250 -5.84 -1.60 12.32
C ARG A 250 -6.90 -2.35 11.50
N ILE A 251 -7.95 -2.82 12.15
CA ILE A 251 -9.07 -3.52 11.52
C ILE A 251 -9.78 -2.62 10.51
N LEU A 252 -10.04 -1.35 10.86
CA LEU A 252 -10.67 -0.38 9.97
C LEU A 252 -9.82 -0.15 8.71
N ARG A 253 -8.50 -0.14 8.84
CA ARG A 253 -7.58 0.00 7.71
C ARG A 253 -7.58 -1.22 6.81
N ASN A 254 -7.60 -2.42 7.38
CA ASN A 254 -7.79 -3.66 6.60
C ASN A 254 -9.13 -3.64 5.86
N LYS A 255 -10.22 -3.23 6.54
CA LYS A 255 -11.55 -3.08 5.92
C LYS A 255 -11.53 -2.08 4.77
N ALA A 256 -10.97 -0.89 4.98
CA ALA A 256 -10.87 0.14 3.96
C ALA A 256 -10.08 -0.33 2.72
N HIS A 257 -9.07 -1.20 2.90
CA HIS A 257 -8.36 -1.81 1.79
C HIS A 257 -9.27 -2.69 0.93
N VAL A 258 -10.07 -3.58 1.55
CA VAL A 258 -11.03 -4.45 0.84
C VAL A 258 -11.98 -3.61 -0.05
N TYR A 259 -12.53 -2.52 0.49
CA TYR A 259 -13.40 -1.60 -0.25
C TYR A 259 -12.69 -0.91 -1.41
N LEU A 260 -11.44 -0.48 -1.23
CA LEU A 260 -10.66 0.16 -2.30
C LEU A 260 -10.24 -0.83 -3.40
N SER A 261 -9.99 -2.09 -3.06
CA SER A 261 -9.73 -3.16 -4.02
C SER A 261 -10.97 -3.60 -4.80
N GLY A 262 -12.14 -2.95 -4.58
CA GLY A 262 -13.36 -3.20 -5.34
C GLY A 262 -14.25 -4.33 -4.79
N SER A 263 -13.90 -4.92 -3.64
CA SER A 263 -14.75 -5.90 -2.95
C SER A 263 -15.51 -5.24 -1.80
N GLN A 264 -16.73 -5.70 -1.54
CA GLN A 264 -17.51 -5.27 -0.36
C GLN A 264 -17.78 -6.42 0.61
N ALA A 265 -17.28 -7.61 0.31
CA ALA A 265 -17.56 -8.83 1.06
C ALA A 265 -16.26 -9.57 1.43
N VAL A 266 -16.32 -10.30 2.54
CA VAL A 266 -15.29 -11.23 2.98
C VAL A 266 -15.82 -12.68 2.89
N PRO A 267 -14.97 -13.69 2.60
CA PRO A 267 -13.51 -13.60 2.47
C PRO A 267 -13.09 -12.91 1.17
N PHE A 268 -12.08 -12.05 1.27
CA PHE A 268 -11.45 -11.43 0.11
C PHE A 268 -9.99 -11.88 0.04
N ILE A 269 -9.58 -12.44 -1.09
CA ILE A 269 -8.28 -13.09 -1.25
C ILE A 269 -7.52 -12.39 -2.38
N GLU A 270 -6.34 -11.86 -2.05
CA GLU A 270 -5.42 -11.26 -3.02
C GLU A 270 -4.22 -12.18 -3.23
N PHE A 271 -3.90 -12.44 -4.49
CA PHE A 271 -2.73 -13.21 -4.89
C PHE A 271 -1.64 -12.24 -5.34
N HIS A 272 -0.47 -12.30 -4.71
CA HIS A 272 0.71 -11.54 -5.13
C HIS A 272 1.75 -12.49 -5.72
N GLY A 273 2.03 -12.33 -7.01
CA GLY A 273 2.93 -13.21 -7.77
C GLY A 273 2.25 -14.47 -8.31
N LEU A 274 3.04 -15.37 -8.90
CA LEU A 274 2.55 -16.68 -9.35
C LEU A 274 2.40 -17.56 -8.08
N PRO A 275 1.18 -17.94 -7.67
CA PRO A 275 1.00 -18.78 -6.50
C PRO A 275 1.77 -20.10 -6.71
N SER A 276 2.50 -20.55 -5.69
CA SER A 276 3.28 -21.79 -5.74
C SER A 276 2.45 -23.04 -6.10
N MET A 277 1.13 -22.95 -5.95
CA MET A 277 0.14 -23.94 -6.41
C MET A 277 0.12 -24.11 -7.94
N LEU A 278 0.41 -23.06 -8.71
CA LEU A 278 0.52 -23.12 -10.19
C LEU A 278 1.93 -23.53 -10.65
N ALA A 279 2.92 -23.51 -9.76
CA ALA A 279 4.27 -23.98 -10.04
C ALA A 279 4.41 -25.52 -9.90
N GLN A 280 3.43 -26.19 -9.28
CA GLN A 280 3.38 -27.65 -9.27
C GLN A 280 2.87 -28.18 -10.61
N LYS A 281 3.83 -28.46 -11.50
CA LYS A 281 3.61 -29.25 -12.71
C LYS A 281 2.92 -30.57 -12.29
N PRO A 282 1.79 -30.97 -12.91
CA PRO A 282 1.14 -32.22 -12.55
C PRO A 282 2.15 -33.36 -12.71
N GLN A 283 2.34 -34.11 -11.63
CA GLN A 283 3.17 -35.31 -11.59
C GLN A 283 2.71 -36.21 -12.74
N ARG A 284 3.60 -36.39 -13.71
CA ARG A 284 3.39 -37.23 -14.89
C ARG A 284 2.99 -38.62 -14.39
N ALA A 285 1.76 -39.04 -14.68
CA ALA A 285 1.30 -40.39 -14.41
C ALA A 285 2.30 -41.40 -15.03
N PRO A 286 2.57 -42.55 -14.40
CA PRO A 286 3.49 -43.55 -14.93
C PRO A 286 2.99 -44.03 -16.31
N GLU A 287 3.84 -43.94 -17.32
CA GLU A 287 3.54 -44.48 -18.65
C GLU A 287 3.25 -45.99 -18.57
N PRO A 288 2.12 -46.49 -19.08
CA PRO A 288 1.91 -47.92 -19.22
C PRO A 288 2.83 -48.46 -20.32
N ALA A 289 3.55 -49.53 -19.99
CA ALA A 289 4.51 -50.21 -20.85
C ALA A 289 3.87 -50.58 -22.21
N SER A 290 4.50 -50.09 -23.29
CA SER A 290 4.15 -50.41 -24.67
C SER A 290 4.47 -51.89 -24.98
N SER A 291 3.43 -52.70 -25.17
CA SER A 291 3.53 -54.00 -25.84
C SER A 291 3.48 -53.78 -27.36
N ARG A 292 4.59 -54.07 -28.04
CA ARG A 292 4.65 -54.19 -29.51
C ARG A 292 3.79 -55.36 -29.99
N PRO A 293 3.22 -55.26 -31.20
CA PRO A 293 3.53 -56.29 -32.18
C PRO A 293 3.99 -55.76 -33.55
N SER A 294 4.57 -56.71 -34.29
CA SER A 294 5.41 -56.59 -35.47
C SER A 294 4.68 -56.16 -36.75
N ALA A 295 5.49 -55.69 -37.70
CA ALA A 295 5.17 -55.19 -39.03
C ALA A 295 4.43 -56.20 -39.95
N ALA A 296 3.61 -55.68 -40.88
CA ALA A 296 3.79 -55.88 -42.33
C ALA A 296 2.77 -55.10 -43.20
N SER A 297 3.28 -54.59 -44.34
CA SER A 297 2.62 -54.25 -45.62
C SER A 297 1.81 -52.95 -45.81
N LEU A 298 2.46 -52.04 -46.54
CA LEU A 298 2.03 -50.88 -47.38
C LEU A 298 0.94 -51.21 -48.44
N PRO A 299 0.54 -50.27 -49.35
CA PRO A 299 0.14 -48.84 -49.21
C PRO A 299 -1.12 -48.48 -50.05
N LEU A 300 -1.77 -47.33 -49.82
CA LEU A 300 -2.18 -46.33 -50.85
C LEU A 300 -3.08 -45.22 -50.25
N GLU A 301 -2.77 -43.98 -50.62
CA GLU A 301 -3.52 -42.74 -50.35
C GLU A 301 -4.81 -42.61 -51.22
N PRO A 302 -5.43 -41.42 -51.42
CA PRO A 302 -6.22 -40.61 -50.48
C PRO A 302 -7.58 -40.20 -51.11
N VAL A 303 -8.69 -40.05 -50.37
CA VAL A 303 -9.83 -39.25 -50.89
C VAL A 303 -10.55 -38.47 -49.79
N THR A 304 -10.36 -37.16 -49.91
CA THR A 304 -11.18 -35.98 -49.62
C THR A 304 -12.70 -36.16 -49.53
N GLY A 305 -13.30 -35.53 -48.50
CA GLY A 305 -14.53 -34.74 -48.65
C GLY A 305 -15.85 -35.34 -48.14
N GLY A 306 -16.64 -34.51 -47.45
CA GLY A 306 -18.12 -34.58 -47.54
C GLY A 306 -18.92 -34.84 -46.27
N ILE A 307 -19.04 -33.82 -45.42
CA ILE A 307 -20.26 -33.25 -44.80
C ILE A 307 -21.55 -34.14 -44.74
N THR A 308 -21.89 -34.58 -43.50
CA THR A 308 -23.23 -34.66 -42.84
C THR A 308 -24.30 -35.66 -43.33
N PRO A 309 -25.45 -35.77 -42.62
CA PRO A 309 -25.67 -36.44 -41.33
C PRO A 309 -26.72 -37.57 -41.50
N ARG A 310 -27.13 -38.26 -40.42
CA ARG A 310 -28.53 -38.73 -40.16
C ARG A 310 -28.60 -40.05 -39.37
N ASN A 311 -29.05 -39.89 -38.12
CA ASN A 311 -30.02 -40.66 -37.35
C ASN A 311 -30.22 -42.17 -37.60
N GLY A 312 -30.08 -42.92 -36.50
CA GLY A 312 -30.73 -44.23 -36.33
C GLY A 312 -30.30 -44.94 -35.03
N ALA A 313 -31.08 -44.79 -33.96
CA ALA A 313 -31.07 -45.67 -32.78
C ALA A 313 -31.64 -47.07 -33.13
N PRO A 314 -31.88 -48.04 -32.22
CA PRO A 314 -31.49 -48.22 -30.80
C PRO A 314 -30.97 -49.66 -30.48
N GLY A 315 -30.48 -49.89 -29.25
CA GLY A 315 -30.24 -51.24 -28.70
C GLY A 315 -29.32 -51.16 -27.47
N ARG A 316 -29.82 -51.10 -26.23
CA ARG A 316 -30.49 -52.10 -25.36
C ARG A 316 -29.46 -52.94 -24.57
N GLU A 317 -29.72 -52.96 -23.25
CA GLU A 317 -29.16 -53.83 -22.18
C GLU A 317 -27.70 -53.57 -21.75
N ALA A 318 -27.30 -53.63 -20.48
CA ALA A 318 -27.95 -53.65 -19.18
C ALA A 318 -26.83 -53.55 -18.10
N ALA A 319 -27.24 -53.09 -16.92
CA ALA A 319 -26.70 -53.48 -15.61
C ALA A 319 -25.42 -52.83 -15.03
N ALA A 320 -25.67 -52.28 -13.83
CA ALA A 320 -24.86 -52.39 -12.61
C ALA A 320 -23.72 -51.38 -12.37
N GLY A 321 -24.11 -50.26 -11.75
CA GLY A 321 -23.73 -50.00 -10.35
C GLY A 321 -22.34 -49.40 -10.10
N GLN A 322 -22.29 -48.08 -9.90
CA GLN A 322 -21.55 -47.48 -8.79
C GLN A 322 -21.97 -46.01 -8.60
N GLU A 323 -22.42 -45.69 -7.40
CA GLU A 323 -22.66 -44.33 -6.91
C GLU A 323 -21.36 -43.51 -7.03
N GLY A 324 -21.37 -42.52 -7.90
CA GLY A 324 -20.42 -41.42 -7.91
C GLY A 324 -21.21 -40.13 -7.74
N LEU A 325 -20.90 -39.37 -6.68
CA LEU A 325 -21.46 -38.05 -6.46
C LEU A 325 -21.21 -37.14 -7.68
N SER A 326 -22.28 -36.72 -8.34
CA SER A 326 -22.27 -35.64 -9.32
C SER A 326 -21.98 -34.31 -8.61
N LEU A 327 -20.86 -33.67 -8.96
CA LEU A 327 -20.60 -32.26 -8.68
C LEU A 327 -20.91 -31.48 -9.97
N ASP A 328 -22.19 -31.24 -10.21
CA ASP A 328 -22.65 -30.20 -11.13
C ASP A 328 -23.29 -29.10 -10.30
N ASP A 329 -22.50 -28.08 -9.97
CA ASP A 329 -23.00 -26.73 -9.70
C ASP A 329 -21.92 -25.74 -10.15
N PRO A 330 -22.17 -24.92 -11.19
CA PRO A 330 -21.22 -23.93 -11.66
C PRO A 330 -21.18 -22.74 -10.69
N ILE A 331 -20.04 -22.52 -10.05
CA ILE A 331 -19.74 -21.26 -9.37
C ILE A 331 -19.71 -20.14 -10.42
N ALA A 332 -20.58 -19.15 -10.24
CA ALA A 332 -20.73 -17.98 -11.10
C ALA A 332 -19.40 -17.22 -11.23
N GLY A 333 -18.67 -17.49 -12.32
CA GLY A 333 -17.53 -16.71 -12.78
C GLY A 333 -18.00 -15.53 -13.64
N SER A 334 -17.72 -14.33 -13.16
CA SER A 334 -17.89 -13.07 -13.88
C SER A 334 -17.14 -13.10 -15.22
N CYS A 335 -17.86 -13.05 -16.33
CA CYS A 335 -17.29 -12.90 -17.66
C CYS A 335 -17.06 -11.40 -17.94
N GLY A 336 -15.80 -10.96 -17.86
CA GLY A 336 -15.36 -9.68 -18.42
C GLY A 336 -15.22 -9.78 -19.94
N GLY A 337 -16.25 -9.40 -20.68
CA GLY A 337 -16.22 -9.33 -22.15
C GLY A 337 -17.51 -8.77 -22.75
N LEU A 338 -17.38 -8.00 -23.84
CA LEU A 338 -18.43 -7.20 -24.49
C LEU A 338 -19.47 -8.01 -25.32
N THR A 339 -19.78 -9.26 -24.95
CA THR A 339 -20.77 -10.07 -25.67
C THR A 339 -21.71 -10.81 -24.70
N PRO A 340 -23.04 -10.78 -24.91
CA PRO A 340 -24.01 -11.43 -24.03
C PRO A 340 -24.04 -12.96 -24.21
N CYS A 341 -24.26 -13.69 -23.11
CA CYS A 341 -24.41 -15.15 -23.11
C CYS A 341 -25.77 -15.59 -23.70
N PRO A 342 -25.85 -16.76 -24.36
CA PRO A 342 -27.08 -17.28 -24.95
C PRO A 342 -28.05 -17.83 -23.88
N GLU A 343 -29.34 -17.87 -24.22
CA GLU A 343 -30.47 -18.31 -23.37
C GLU A 343 -30.39 -19.76 -22.87
#